data_AF-A0A2E5APV8-F1
#
_entry.id   AF-A0A2E5APV8-F1
#
_cell.length_a   1.000
_cell.length_b   1.000
_cell.length_c   1.000
_cell.angle_alpha   90.00
_cell.angle_beta   90.00
_cell.angle_gamma   90.00
#
_symmetry.space_group_name_H-M   'P 1'
#
loop_
_entity.id
_entity.type
_entity.pdbx_description
1 polymer ?
#
loop_
_entity_poly.entity_id
_entity_poly.type
_entity_poly.pdbx_seq_one_letter_code
_entity_poly.pdbx_strand_id
1 'polypeptide(L)'
;MIYQLKREQILKSDLETIWNFVSSPKNLPRITPTYMNFNITSKDLKDDMYPGMLISYTVTPVLGIPMSWLTEITHVSDKKYFGTNRRDARVARQFPGTQSAVG
;
A
#
# COMPACT_ATOMS: atom_id res chain seq x y z
N MET A 1 -23.44 -9.12 0.24
CA MET A 1 -22.65 -10.02 1.12
C MET A 1 -21.36 -9.31 1.47
N ILE A 2 -20.89 -9.40 2.72
CA ILE A 2 -19.64 -8.79 3.19
C ILE A 2 -18.64 -9.92 3.43
N TYR A 3 -17.45 -9.84 2.82
CA TYR A 3 -16.38 -10.81 3.03
C TYR A 3 -15.25 -10.17 3.84
N GLN A 4 -14.74 -10.89 4.85
CA GLN A 4 -13.64 -10.44 5.69
C GLN A 4 -12.57 -11.54 5.78
N LEU A 5 -11.31 -11.15 5.59
CA LEU A 5 -10.16 -12.00 5.83
C LEU A 5 -9.39 -11.49 7.06
N LYS A 6 -9.14 -12.36 8.03
CA LYS A 6 -8.28 -12.10 9.19
C LYS A 6 -7.17 -13.15 9.22
N ARG A 7 -5.93 -12.73 9.48
CA ARG A 7 -4.76 -13.61 9.56
C ARG A 7 -3.78 -13.07 10.60
N GLU A 8 -3.15 -13.98 11.32
CA GLU A 8 -2.09 -13.68 12.28
C GLU A 8 -0.82 -14.46 11.90
N GLN A 9 0.34 -13.86 12.18
CA GLN A 9 1.64 -14.47 11.96
C GLN A 9 2.61 -14.01 13.06
N ILE A 10 3.42 -14.93 13.57
CA ILE A 10 4.47 -14.62 14.55
C ILE A 10 5.77 -14.34 13.79
N LEU A 11 6.37 -13.18 14.04
CA LEU A 11 7.65 -12.77 13.49
C LEU A 11 8.74 -12.85 14.57
N LYS A 12 9.91 -13.39 14.23
CA LYS A 12 11.06 -13.52 15.14
C LYS A 12 11.94 -12.26 15.09
N SER A 13 11.40 -11.12 15.50
CA SER A 13 12.09 -9.83 15.53
C SER A 13 11.40 -8.91 16.54
N ASP A 14 12.09 -7.85 16.96
CA ASP A 14 11.52 -6.83 17.83
C ASP A 14 10.58 -5.87 17.07
N LEU A 15 9.74 -5.16 17.82
CA LEU A 15 8.73 -4.28 17.25
C LEU A 15 9.33 -3.11 16.44
N GLU A 16 10.47 -2.58 16.86
CA GLU A 16 11.08 -1.41 16.22
C GLU A 16 11.68 -1.78 14.87
N THR A 17 12.40 -2.90 14.80
CA THR A 17 12.92 -3.44 13.54
C THR A 17 11.79 -3.74 12.56
N ILE A 18 10.71 -4.38 13.00
CA ILE A 18 9.56 -4.67 12.13
C ILE A 18 8.87 -3.38 11.70
N TRP A 19 8.64 -2.45 12.63
CA TRP A 19 7.97 -1.18 12.34
C TRP A 19 8.73 -0.37 11.29
N ASN A 20 10.04 -0.18 11.48
CA ASN A 20 10.90 0.55 10.53
C ASN A 20 10.91 -0.10 9.13
N PHE A 21 10.72 -1.42 9.07
CA PHE A 21 10.60 -2.11 7.80
C PHE A 21 9.22 -1.91 7.15
N VAL A 22 8.13 -2.10 7.88
CA VAL A 22 6.78 -2.02 7.32
C VAL A 22 6.26 -0.60 7.13
N SER A 23 6.82 0.39 7.86
CA SER A 23 6.50 1.81 7.69
C SER A 23 6.95 2.34 6.34
N SER A 24 7.88 1.66 5.66
CA SER A 24 8.37 2.11 4.37
C SER A 24 7.58 1.55 3.20
N PRO A 25 7.00 2.41 2.33
CA PRO A 25 6.27 1.96 1.14
C PRO A 25 7.18 1.23 0.14
N LYS A 26 8.48 1.47 0.19
CA LYS A 26 9.50 0.82 -0.64
C LYS A 26 9.65 -0.68 -0.32
N ASN A 27 9.18 -1.12 0.84
CA ASN A 27 9.23 -2.52 1.26
C ASN A 27 7.96 -3.32 0.89
N LEU A 28 6.92 -2.68 0.37
CA LEU A 28 5.72 -3.37 -0.12
C LEU A 28 6.01 -4.50 -1.15
N PRO A 29 6.93 -4.31 -2.12
CA PRO A 29 7.29 -5.40 -3.03
C PRO A 29 7.99 -6.57 -2.33
N ARG A 30 8.73 -6.30 -1.23
CA ARG A 30 9.48 -7.34 -0.50
C ARG A 30 8.59 -8.25 0.33
N ILE A 31 7.47 -7.73 0.84
CA ILE A 31 6.47 -8.52 1.60
C ILE A 31 5.44 -9.21 0.70
N THR A 32 5.41 -8.83 -0.58
CA THR A 32 4.48 -9.41 -1.57
C THR A 32 5.16 -10.60 -2.25
N PRO A 33 4.47 -11.73 -2.45
CA PRO A 33 5.04 -12.88 -3.15
C PRO A 33 5.58 -12.49 -4.54
N THR A 34 6.80 -12.95 -4.86
CA THR A 34 7.52 -12.59 -6.09
C THR A 34 6.73 -12.88 -7.37
N TYR A 35 5.95 -13.97 -7.39
CA TYR A 35 5.11 -14.33 -8.53
C TYR A 35 4.03 -13.28 -8.87
N MET A 36 3.66 -12.42 -7.92
CA MET A 36 2.66 -11.36 -8.16
C MET A 36 3.24 -10.16 -8.91
N ASN A 37 4.55 -10.13 -9.22
CA ASN A 37 5.20 -9.06 -9.98
C ASN A 37 4.79 -7.65 -9.50
N PHE A 38 4.88 -7.42 -8.18
CA PHE A 38 4.51 -6.14 -7.58
C PHE A 38 5.48 -5.06 -8.00
N ASN A 39 4.99 -4.05 -8.71
CA ASN A 39 5.80 -2.96 -9.23
C ASN A 39 5.19 -1.60 -8.88
N ILE A 40 5.90 -0.80 -8.11
CA ILE A 40 5.50 0.56 -7.73
C ILE A 40 5.63 1.48 -8.95
N THR A 41 4.59 2.26 -9.24
CA THR A 41 4.55 3.19 -10.36
C THR A 41 4.59 4.66 -9.96
N SER A 42 4.29 4.99 -8.69
CA SER A 42 4.44 6.35 -8.15
C SER A 42 5.92 6.69 -7.96
N LYS A 43 6.31 7.91 -8.33
CA LYS A 43 7.67 8.44 -8.14
C LYS A 43 7.79 9.15 -6.79
N ASP A 44 9.04 9.39 -6.36
CA ASP A 44 9.39 10.23 -5.22
C ASP A 44 8.70 9.86 -3.89
N LEU A 45 8.55 8.55 -3.65
CA LEU A 45 8.02 8.05 -2.39
C LEU A 45 8.93 8.43 -1.22
N LYS A 46 8.32 9.05 -0.20
CA LYS A 46 8.93 9.26 1.11
C LYS A 46 9.30 7.93 1.75
N ASP A 47 10.25 7.99 2.68
CA ASP A 47 10.76 6.80 3.35
C ASP A 47 9.73 6.19 4.30
N ASP A 48 8.89 7.01 4.93
CA ASP A 48 7.83 6.57 5.85
C ASP A 48 6.44 6.87 5.31
N MET A 49 5.50 5.95 5.57
CA MET A 49 4.08 6.11 5.31
C MET A 49 3.45 7.13 6.26
N TYR A 50 2.57 7.98 5.72
CA TYR A 50 1.84 9.00 6.47
C TYR A 50 0.39 9.11 5.96
N PRO A 51 -0.56 9.60 6.79
CA PRO A 51 -1.94 9.79 6.35
C PRO A 51 -2.05 10.73 5.14
N GLY A 52 -2.86 10.36 4.14
CA GLY A 52 -3.00 11.06 2.86
C GLY A 52 -1.97 10.66 1.79
N MET A 53 -1.00 9.81 2.13
CA MET A 53 -0.04 9.30 1.14
C MET A 53 -0.74 8.42 0.09
N LEU A 54 -0.43 8.67 -1.19
CA LEU A 54 -0.92 7.91 -2.32
C LEU A 54 0.20 7.07 -2.94
N ILE A 55 -0.03 5.77 -3.07
CA ILE A 55 0.91 4.81 -3.65
C ILE A 55 0.22 4.12 -4.82
N SER A 56 0.76 4.29 -6.03
CA SER A 56 0.28 3.58 -7.22
C SER A 56 1.22 2.43 -7.58
N TYR A 57 0.65 1.30 -7.98
CA TYR A 57 1.43 0.10 -8.33
C TYR A 57 0.65 -0.83 -9.26
N THR A 58 1.37 -1.79 -9.86
CA THR A 58 0.82 -2.90 -10.64
C THR A 58 1.11 -4.24 -9.98
N VAL A 59 0.18 -5.20 -10.07
CA VAL A 59 0.35 -6.60 -9.65
C VAL A 59 -0.24 -7.56 -10.67
N THR A 60 0.28 -8.77 -10.73
CA THR A 60 -0.09 -9.83 -11.68
C THR A 60 -0.36 -11.15 -10.95
N PRO A 61 -1.47 -11.26 -10.19
CA PRO A 61 -1.69 -12.41 -9.31
C PRO A 61 -2.18 -13.68 -10.03
N VAL A 62 -2.83 -13.56 -11.20
CA VAL A 62 -3.46 -14.70 -11.90
C VAL A 62 -3.22 -14.59 -13.41
N LEU A 63 -2.81 -15.71 -14.03
CA LEU A 63 -2.67 -15.90 -15.49
C LEU A 63 -1.88 -14.81 -16.24
N GLY A 64 -0.96 -14.11 -15.56
CA GLY A 64 -0.14 -13.09 -16.21
C GLY A 64 -0.86 -11.77 -16.53
N ILE A 65 -2.11 -11.57 -16.08
CA ILE A 65 -2.88 -10.35 -16.37
C ILE A 65 -2.51 -9.25 -15.35
N PRO A 66 -1.91 -8.13 -15.78
CA PRO A 66 -1.54 -7.04 -14.88
C PRO A 66 -2.77 -6.23 -14.46
N MET A 67 -2.81 -5.87 -13.17
CA MET A 67 -3.82 -5.01 -12.57
C MET A 67 -3.16 -3.79 -11.93
N SER A 68 -3.71 -2.61 -12.20
CA SER A 68 -3.22 -1.35 -11.66
C SER A 68 -4.06 -0.89 -10.47
N TRP A 69 -3.40 -0.52 -9.37
CA TRP A 69 -4.05 -0.10 -8.13
C TRP A 69 -3.52 1.24 -7.65
N LEU A 70 -4.39 1.97 -6.94
CA LEU A 70 -4.04 3.14 -6.15
C LEU A 70 -4.42 2.84 -4.70
N THR A 71 -3.46 2.97 -3.79
CA THR A 71 -3.68 2.83 -2.35
C THR A 71 -3.44 4.17 -1.67
N GLU A 72 -4.36 4.54 -0.80
CA GLU A 72 -4.28 5.68 0.10
C GLU A 72 -4.02 5.18 1.51
N ILE A 73 -3.05 5.77 2.20
CA ILE A 73 -2.85 5.58 3.63
C ILE A 73 -3.82 6.50 4.36
N THR A 74 -4.82 5.95 5.04
CA THR A 74 -5.86 6.76 5.70
C THR A 74 -5.50 7.09 7.15
N HIS A 75 -4.82 6.17 7.84
CA HIS A 75 -4.45 6.32 9.24
C HIS A 75 -3.10 5.69 9.49
N VAL A 76 -2.31 6.30 10.39
CA VAL A 76 -1.07 5.71 10.91
C VAL A 76 -1.09 5.90 12.42
N SER A 77 -0.95 4.79 13.16
CA SER A 77 -0.73 4.82 14.60
C SER A 77 0.62 4.18 14.86
N ASP A 78 1.59 5.01 15.29
CA ASP A 78 2.98 4.61 15.45
C ASP A 78 3.12 3.32 16.28
N LYS A 79 3.91 2.38 15.75
CA LYS A 79 4.18 1.05 16.34
C LYS A 79 2.92 0.20 16.62
N LYS A 80 1.79 0.51 15.96
CA LYS A 80 0.51 -0.19 16.16
C LYS A 80 -0.11 -0.66 14.85
N TYR A 81 -0.50 0.27 13.97
CA TYR A 81 -1.21 -0.10 12.73
C TYR A 81 -1.19 0.99 11.65
N PHE A 82 -1.52 0.55 10.43
CA PHE A 82 -1.82 1.40 9.27
C PHE A 82 -3.24 1.11 8.79
N GLY A 83 -4.02 2.16 8.52
CA GLY A 83 -5.27 2.08 7.78
C GLY A 83 -5.02 2.37 6.31
N THR A 84 -5.56 1.55 5.41
CA THR A 84 -5.40 1.75 3.96
C THR A 84 -6.74 1.64 3.23
N ASN A 85 -6.87 2.39 2.14
CA ASN A 85 -7.98 2.27 1.21
C ASN A 85 -7.43 2.07 -0.20
N ARG A 86 -7.90 1.03 -0.90
CA ARG A 86 -7.38 0.63 -2.23
C ARG A 86 -8.49 0.67 -3.26
N ARG A 87 -8.18 1.24 -4.43
CA ARG A 87 -9.11 1.40 -5.56
C ARG A 87 -8.41 1.01 -6.87
N ASP A 88 -9.19 0.61 -7.88
CA ASP A 88 -8.65 0.40 -9.23
C ASP A 88 -8.08 1.74 -9.74
N ALA A 89 -6.82 1.74 -10.15
CA ALA A 89 -6.14 2.95 -10.59
C ALA A 89 -6.78 3.55 -11.86
N ARG A 90 -7.40 2.73 -12.71
CA ARG A 90 -8.10 3.18 -13.93
C ARG A 90 -9.33 4.01 -13.58
N VAL A 91 -10.01 3.66 -12.48
CA VAL A 91 -11.16 4.40 -11.97
C VAL A 91 -10.70 5.67 -11.24
N ALA A 92 -9.63 5.58 -10.44
CA ALA A 92 -9.13 6.73 -9.68
C ALA A 92 -8.64 7.90 -10.56
N ARG A 93 -8.08 7.62 -11.75
CA ARG A 93 -7.63 8.67 -12.69
C ARG A 93 -8.78 9.49 -13.29
N GLN A 94 -10.02 9.00 -13.24
CA GLN A 94 -11.18 9.70 -13.80
C GLN A 94 -11.77 10.74 -12.84
N PHE A 95 -11.27 10.82 -11.60
CA PHE A 95 -11.71 11.77 -10.58
C PHE A 95 -10.54 12.63 -10.08
N PRO A 96 -10.15 13.70 -10.82
CA PRO A 96 -9.07 14.59 -10.40
C PRO A 96 -9.42 15.50 -9.21
N GLY A 97 -10.68 15.50 -8.75
CA GLY A 97 -11.25 16.47 -7.81
C GLY A 97 -10.84 16.40 -6.33
N THR A 98 -9.75 15.71 -5.97
CA THR A 98 -9.24 15.71 -4.58
C THR A 98 -7.78 16.14 -4.44
N GLN A 99 -7.20 16.69 -5.51
CA GLN A 99 -5.97 17.50 -5.42
C GLN A 99 -6.33 18.98 -5.42
N SER A 100 -7.00 19.45 -4.38
CA SER A 100 -7.15 20.88 -4.08
C SER A 100 -7.53 21.04 -2.61
N ALA A 101 -6.52 21.13 -1.75
CA ALA A 101 -6.51 21.92 -0.52
C ALA A 101 -5.26 21.57 0.30
N VAL A 102 -4.10 22.04 -0.16
CA VAL A 102 -3.07 22.53 0.77
C VAL A 102 -2.52 23.79 0.11
N GLY A 103 -3.06 24.93 0.54
CA GLY A 103 -2.43 26.23 0.33
C GLY A 103 -1.36 26.48 1.38
#